data_AF-A0A2H5WFL9-F1
#
_entry.id   AF-A0A2H5WFL9-F1
#
_cell.length_a   1.000
_cell.length_b   1.000
_cell.length_c   1.000
_cell.angle_alpha   90.00
_cell.angle_beta   90.00
_cell.angle_gamma   90.00
#
_symmetry.space_group_name_H-M   'P 1'
#
loop_
_entity.id
_entity.type
_entity.pdbx_description
1 polymer ?
#
loop_
_entity_poly.entity_id
_entity_poly.type
_entity_poly.pdbx_seq_one_letter_code
_entity_poly.pdbx_strand_id
1 'polypeptide(L)'
;MPEETGAKAYALLRRALSEENKVGIAKVSFRDKEHLAALRFKGDVFVLETMYWPDEIREPAFDTLGRDEDVRPNEVAMAKQLIESLTEPWDPTRYRDEYREALLELVEKKLAGEPVEVPEEAPPARIVDLMAALKASVEAAKARAEAPARARRTARGTASKGRTARKATAKTSARKTAASKAATAKKAAAPRRKAVGE
;
A
#
# COMPACT_ATOMS: atom_id res chain seq x y z
N MET A 1 -2.07 13.30 15.79
CA MET A 1 -3.02 14.33 15.32
C MET A 1 -2.69 15.61 16.07
N PRO A 2 -2.66 16.79 15.41
CA PRO A 2 -2.37 18.05 16.10
C PRO A 2 -3.35 18.26 17.25
N GLU A 3 -2.87 18.74 18.39
CA GLU A 3 -3.75 19.18 19.46
C GLU A 3 -4.58 20.39 19.00
N GLU A 4 -5.71 20.62 19.65
CA GLU A 4 -6.71 21.63 19.27
C GLU A 4 -6.10 23.05 19.15
N THR A 5 -5.06 23.33 19.95
CA THR A 5 -4.27 24.57 19.95
C THR A 5 -3.37 24.74 18.72
N GLY A 6 -2.96 23.65 18.07
CA GLY A 6 -2.03 23.65 16.92
C GLY A 6 -2.71 23.48 15.56
N ALA A 7 -3.99 23.09 15.52
CA ALA A 7 -4.71 22.78 14.28
C ALA A 7 -4.78 23.96 13.30
N LYS A 8 -4.97 25.19 13.82
CA LYS A 8 -5.01 26.41 12.98
C LYS A 8 -3.66 26.70 12.33
N ALA A 9 -2.56 26.58 13.08
CA ALA A 9 -1.21 26.80 12.56
C ALA A 9 -0.83 25.75 11.51
N TYR A 10 -1.19 24.49 11.77
CA TYR A 10 -1.03 23.39 10.82
C TYR A 10 -1.76 23.66 9.50
N ALA A 11 -3.04 24.03 9.57
CA ALA A 11 -3.85 24.31 8.38
C ALA A 11 -3.34 25.53 7.60
N LEU A 12 -2.87 26.56 8.30
CA LEU A 12 -2.27 27.75 7.69
C LEU A 12 -1.01 27.40 6.90
N LEU A 13 -0.08 26.69 7.53
CA LEU A 13 1.17 26.29 6.89
C LEU A 13 0.92 25.36 5.69
N ARG A 14 -0.02 24.42 5.84
CA ARG A 14 -0.46 23.56 4.74
C ARG A 14 -0.94 24.35 3.54
N ARG A 15 -1.83 25.31 3.78
CA ARG A 15 -2.40 26.13 2.72
C ARG A 15 -1.34 26.99 2.04
N ALA A 16 -0.51 27.67 2.83
CA ALA A 16 0.57 28.52 2.31
C ALA A 16 1.54 27.75 1.42
N LEU A 17 2.04 26.59 1.87
CA LEU A 17 2.98 25.79 1.09
C LEU A 17 2.34 25.13 -0.14
N SER A 18 1.05 24.76 -0.08
CA SER A 18 0.32 24.22 -1.23
C SER A 18 0.08 25.28 -2.31
N GLU A 19 -0.30 26.50 -1.92
CA GLU A 19 -0.53 27.61 -2.85
C GLU A 19 0.79 28.06 -3.52
N GLU A 20 1.89 28.02 -2.78
CA GLU A 20 3.22 28.38 -3.28
C GLU A 20 3.94 27.22 -4.01
N ASN A 21 3.36 26.01 -4.03
CA ASN A 21 3.97 24.79 -4.55
C ASN A 21 5.39 24.54 -3.99
N LYS A 22 5.57 24.75 -2.69
CA LYS A 22 6.84 24.64 -1.97
C LYS A 22 6.85 23.45 -1.01
N VAL A 23 8.05 22.95 -0.72
CA VAL A 23 8.30 21.88 0.25
C VAL A 23 9.07 22.47 1.43
N GLY A 24 8.73 22.07 2.65
CA GLY A 24 9.46 22.49 3.84
C GLY A 24 10.72 21.65 4.04
N ILE A 25 11.87 22.28 4.29
CA ILE A 25 13.08 21.57 4.71
C ILE A 25 13.24 21.71 6.22
N ALA A 26 13.47 20.59 6.90
CA ALA A 26 13.62 20.56 8.34
C ALA A 26 14.74 19.60 8.75
N LYS A 27 15.31 19.88 9.93
CA LYS A 27 16.16 18.95 10.66
C LYS A 27 15.28 18.27 11.71
N VAL A 28 15.30 16.94 11.74
CA VAL A 28 14.47 16.14 12.64
C VAL A 28 15.36 15.16 13.37
N SER A 29 15.27 15.14 14.69
CA SER A 29 16.00 14.18 15.51
C SER A 29 15.13 12.94 15.74
N PHE A 30 15.60 11.77 15.31
CA PHE A 30 15.04 10.49 15.72
C PHE A 30 15.96 9.87 16.76
N ARG A 31 15.45 9.70 17.98
CA ARG A 31 16.22 9.19 19.13
C ARG A 31 17.48 10.03 19.36
N ASP A 32 18.63 9.53 18.92
CA ASP A 32 19.98 10.05 19.14
C ASP A 32 20.63 10.64 17.87
N LYS A 33 19.95 10.62 16.71
CA LYS A 33 20.51 11.12 15.44
C LYS A 33 19.64 12.19 14.78
N GLU A 34 20.30 13.23 14.26
CA GLU A 34 19.66 14.27 13.44
C GLU A 34 19.65 13.84 11.96
N HIS A 35 18.47 13.98 11.34
CA HIS A 35 18.26 13.70 9.93
C HIS A 35 17.80 14.97 9.22
N LEU A 36 18.31 15.18 8.01
CA LEU A 36 17.73 16.15 7.09
C LEU A 36 16.44 15.56 6.51
N ALA A 37 15.37 16.35 6.44
CA ALA A 37 14.09 15.86 5.93
C ALA A 37 13.30 16.91 5.16
N ALA A 38 12.54 16.42 4.18
CA ALA A 38 11.56 17.17 3.42
C ALA A 38 10.16 16.90 3.96
N LEU A 39 9.43 17.97 4.26
CA LEU A 39 8.02 17.98 4.65
C LEU A 39 7.17 18.33 3.43
N ARG A 40 6.49 17.32 2.89
CA ARG A 40 5.60 17.45 1.73
C ARG A 40 4.15 17.18 2.13
N PHE A 41 3.20 17.58 1.28
CA PHE A 41 1.78 17.34 1.52
C PHE A 41 1.25 16.22 0.65
N LYS A 42 0.44 15.36 1.25
CA LYS A 42 -0.37 14.37 0.54
C LYS A 42 -1.79 14.44 1.08
N GLY A 43 -2.69 15.07 0.33
CA GLY A 43 -4.04 15.36 0.80
C GLY A 43 -4.04 16.33 1.99
N ASP A 44 -4.58 15.90 3.13
CA ASP A 44 -4.69 16.73 4.34
C ASP A 44 -3.58 16.49 5.38
N VAL A 45 -2.59 15.67 5.06
CA VAL A 45 -1.49 15.33 5.98
C VAL A 45 -0.12 15.71 5.42
N PHE A 46 0.79 16.08 6.33
CA PHE A 46 2.22 16.10 6.05
C PHE A 46 2.75 14.68 5.96
N VAL A 47 3.56 14.45 4.94
CA VAL A 47 4.44 13.31 4.80
C VAL A 47 5.86 13.81 5.00
N LEU A 48 6.55 13.21 5.96
CA LEU A 48 7.95 13.46 6.22
C LEU A 48 8.79 12.46 5.42
N GLU A 49 9.76 12.96 4.68
CA GLU A 49 10.74 12.12 4.00
C GLU A 49 12.14 12.48 4.43
N THR A 50 12.88 11.48 4.90
CA THR A 50 14.28 11.66 5.27
C THR A 50 15.14 11.70 4.02
N MET A 51 16.08 12.63 4.00
CA MET A 51 17.06 12.82 2.94
C MET A 51 18.45 12.48 3.49
N TYR A 52 19.33 12.02 2.60
CA TYR A 52 20.74 11.91 2.89
C TYR A 52 21.36 13.30 3.00
N TRP A 53 22.32 13.44 3.91
CA TRP A 53 23.16 14.63 3.98
C TRP A 53 24.07 14.71 2.76
N PRO A 54 24.53 15.93 2.37
CA PRO A 54 25.41 16.07 1.21
C PRO A 54 26.68 15.21 1.27
N ASP A 55 27.22 14.97 2.47
CA ASP A 55 28.38 14.11 2.72
C ASP A 55 28.07 12.60 2.65
N GLU A 56 26.80 12.20 2.77
CA GLU A 56 26.37 10.81 2.62
C GLU A 56 26.11 10.43 1.16
N ILE A 57 26.04 11.42 0.26
CA ILE A 57 25.82 11.21 -1.17
C ILE A 57 27.16 10.91 -1.83
N ARG A 58 27.30 9.70 -2.36
CA ARG A 58 28.47 9.31 -3.15
C ARG A 58 28.36 9.89 -4.56
N GLU A 59 29.46 10.47 -5.04
CA GLU A 59 29.54 10.91 -6.43
C GLU A 59 29.50 9.70 -7.37
N PRO A 60 28.67 9.73 -8.43
CA PRO A 60 28.56 8.61 -9.35
C PRO A 60 29.79 8.55 -10.26
N ALA A 61 30.71 7.63 -9.95
CA ALA A 61 31.92 7.38 -10.74
C ALA A 61 31.71 6.18 -11.69
N PHE A 62 30.89 6.37 -12.72
CA PHE A 62 30.69 5.35 -13.76
C PHE A 62 31.30 5.84 -15.08
N ASP A 63 32.14 5.01 -15.70
CA ASP A 63 32.82 5.33 -16.97
C ASP A 63 31.86 5.57 -18.15
N THR A 64 30.60 5.16 -18.00
CA THR A 64 29.54 5.25 -19.00
C THR A 64 28.71 6.53 -18.90
N LEU A 65 28.84 7.31 -17.83
CA LEU A 65 28.10 8.57 -17.67
C LEU A 65 28.58 9.61 -18.67
N GLY A 66 27.64 10.25 -19.37
CA GLY A 66 27.92 11.28 -20.37
C GLY A 66 28.36 10.76 -21.74
N ARG A 67 28.32 9.44 -21.97
CA ARG A 67 28.40 8.88 -23.31
C ARG A 67 27.01 8.93 -23.95
N ASP A 68 26.88 9.69 -25.04
CA ASP A 68 25.71 9.57 -25.91
C ASP A 68 25.83 8.24 -26.66
N GLU A 69 25.12 7.23 -26.17
CA GLU A 69 24.94 5.99 -26.91
C GLU A 69 23.93 6.24 -28.05
N ASP A 70 24.26 5.77 -29.25
CA ASP A 70 23.38 5.89 -30.41
C ASP A 70 22.21 4.90 -30.28
N VAL A 71 21.10 5.37 -29.71
CA VAL A 71 19.88 4.58 -29.54
C VAL A 71 18.97 4.78 -30.75
N ARG A 72 18.65 3.69 -31.46
CA ARG A 72 17.82 3.79 -32.66
C ARG A 72 16.35 4.04 -32.28
N PRO A 73 15.60 4.85 -33.05
CA PRO A 73 14.18 5.14 -32.74
C PRO A 73 13.29 3.90 -32.62
N ASN A 74 13.56 2.85 -33.42
CA ASN A 74 12.81 1.60 -33.38
C ASN A 74 13.01 0.82 -32.07
N GLU A 75 14.19 0.93 -31.45
CA GLU A 75 14.49 0.28 -30.16
C GLU A 75 13.73 0.96 -29.03
N VAL A 76 13.69 2.29 -29.05
CA VAL A 76 12.89 3.09 -28.11
C VAL A 76 11.40 2.77 -28.26
N ALA A 77 10.90 2.66 -29.49
CA ALA A 77 9.49 2.35 -29.74
C ALA A 77 9.11 0.97 -29.19
N MET A 78 9.96 -0.05 -29.40
CA MET A 78 9.74 -1.40 -28.87
C MET A 78 9.84 -1.45 -27.34
N ALA A 79 10.80 -0.74 -26.73
CA ALA A 79 10.90 -0.62 -25.28
C ALA A 79 9.65 0.03 -24.67
N LYS A 80 9.11 1.09 -25.31
CA LYS A 80 7.85 1.73 -24.89
C LYS A 80 6.67 0.77 -24.93
N GLN A 81 6.53 -0.02 -25.99
CA GLN A 81 5.46 -1.04 -26.09
C GLN A 81 5.58 -2.08 -24.97
N LEU A 82 6.80 -2.52 -24.63
CA LEU A 82 6.99 -3.44 -23.51
C LEU A 82 6.57 -2.79 -22.19
N ILE A 83 7.02 -1.57 -21.92
CA ILE A 83 6.65 -0.82 -20.70
C ILE A 83 5.13 -0.71 -20.60
N GLU A 84 4.46 -0.32 -21.68
CA GLU A 84 2.99 -0.21 -21.71
C GLU A 84 2.32 -1.56 -21.42
N SER A 85 2.82 -2.65 -21.98
CA SER A 85 2.28 -3.99 -21.75
C SER A 85 2.48 -4.52 -20.32
N LEU A 86 3.49 -4.01 -19.60
CA LEU A 86 3.79 -4.35 -18.21
C LEU A 86 3.26 -3.31 -17.21
N THR A 87 2.70 -2.20 -17.68
CA THR A 87 2.18 -1.13 -16.82
C THR A 87 0.85 -1.57 -16.21
N GLU A 88 0.79 -1.56 -14.88
CA GLU A 88 -0.41 -1.84 -14.11
C GLU A 88 -0.65 -0.71 -13.07
N PRO A 89 -1.89 -0.52 -12.59
CA PRO A 89 -2.15 0.39 -11.47
C PRO A 89 -1.35 -0.03 -10.23
N TRP A 90 -0.70 0.94 -9.58
CA TRP A 90 0.06 0.69 -8.36
C TRP A 90 -0.86 0.26 -7.22
N ASP A 91 -0.68 -0.98 -6.75
CA ASP A 91 -1.34 -1.51 -5.57
C ASP A 91 -0.28 -1.92 -4.54
N PRO A 92 -0.11 -1.14 -3.45
CA PRO A 92 0.91 -1.43 -2.44
C PRO A 92 0.62 -2.72 -1.67
N THR A 93 -0.62 -3.23 -1.67
CA THR A 93 -0.98 -4.45 -0.94
C THR A 93 -0.43 -5.73 -1.55
N ARG A 94 0.06 -5.66 -2.80
CA ARG A 94 0.68 -6.77 -3.51
C ARG A 94 2.12 -7.04 -3.07
N TYR A 95 2.75 -6.08 -2.39
CA TYR A 95 4.12 -6.20 -1.90
C TYR A 95 4.10 -6.60 -0.44
N ARG A 96 4.89 -7.62 -0.11
CA ARG A 96 5.03 -8.12 1.26
C ARG A 96 6.48 -8.16 1.66
N ASP A 97 6.70 -8.12 2.97
CA ASP A 97 8.02 -8.30 3.56
C ASP A 97 8.36 -9.80 3.53
N GLU A 98 8.93 -10.24 2.41
CA GLU A 98 9.32 -11.63 2.18
C GLU A 98 10.30 -12.13 3.25
N TYR A 99 11.17 -11.24 3.76
CA TYR A 99 12.08 -11.58 4.85
C TYR A 99 11.32 -11.91 6.13
N ARG A 100 10.35 -11.07 6.50
CA ARG A 100 9.50 -11.32 7.66
C ARG A 100 8.68 -12.61 7.50
N GLU A 101 8.11 -12.86 6.32
CA GLU A 101 7.37 -14.10 6.05
C GLU A 101 8.28 -15.33 6.18
N ALA A 102 9.46 -15.32 5.54
CA ALA A 102 10.44 -16.41 5.64
C ALA A 102 10.93 -16.62 7.09
N LEU A 103 11.09 -15.55 7.86
CA LEU A 103 11.48 -15.64 9.27
C LEU A 103 10.37 -16.29 10.12
N LEU A 104 9.11 -15.94 9.87
CA LEU A 104 7.97 -16.56 10.57
C LEU A 104 7.87 -18.05 10.25
N GLU A 105 8.00 -18.42 8.98
CA GLU A 105 8.03 -19.83 8.56
C GLU A 105 9.20 -20.58 9.22
N LEU A 106 10.38 -19.96 9.32
CA LEU A 106 11.53 -20.55 10.00
C LEU A 106 11.26 -20.76 11.50
N VAL A 107 10.60 -19.80 12.15
CA VAL A 107 10.21 -19.91 13.56
C VAL A 107 9.20 -21.04 13.76
N GLU A 108 8.19 -21.15 12.88
CA GLU A 108 7.19 -22.22 12.91
C GLU A 108 7.82 -23.60 12.71
N LYS A 109 8.73 -23.76 11.73
CA LYS A 109 9.47 -25.02 11.51
C LYS A 109 10.32 -25.41 12.71
N LYS A 110 11.00 -24.44 13.34
CA LYS A 110 11.76 -24.69 14.58
C LYS A 110 10.87 -25.09 15.76
N LEU A 111 9.70 -24.49 15.89
CA LEU A 111 8.69 -24.87 16.90
C LEU A 111 8.14 -26.27 16.65
N ALA A 112 7.94 -26.64 15.38
CA ALA A 112 7.49 -27.96 14.95
C ALA A 112 8.58 -29.06 15.02
N GLY A 113 9.85 -28.68 15.23
CA GLY A 113 10.98 -29.61 15.30
C GLY A 113 11.47 -30.09 13.92
N GLU A 114 11.12 -29.40 12.85
CA GLU A 114 11.52 -29.75 11.48
C GLU A 114 12.92 -29.24 11.14
N PRO A 115 13.73 -30.01 10.39
CA PRO A 115 15.03 -29.56 9.92
C PRO A 115 14.86 -28.41 8.91
N VAL A 116 15.68 -27.38 9.07
CA VAL A 116 15.67 -26.20 8.19
C VAL A 116 16.64 -26.48 7.03
N GLU A 117 16.09 -26.70 5.84
CA GLU A 117 16.89 -26.83 4.63
C GLU A 117 17.25 -25.44 4.09
N VAL A 118 18.53 -25.25 3.76
CA VAL A 118 19.02 -24.03 3.10
C VAL A 118 18.78 -24.19 1.59
N PRO A 119 18.03 -23.28 0.95
CA PRO A 119 17.83 -23.34 -0.49
C PRO A 119 19.17 -23.23 -1.23
N GLU A 120 19.37 -24.07 -2.24
CA GLU A 120 20.55 -24.02 -3.11
C GLU A 120 20.47 -22.79 -4.03
N GLU A 121 21.61 -22.10 -4.20
CA GLU A 121 21.69 -20.86 -4.97
C GLU A 121 21.52 -21.16 -6.46
N ALA A 122 20.47 -20.59 -7.08
CA ALA A 122 20.20 -20.82 -8.49
C ALA A 122 21.32 -20.23 -9.37
N PRO A 123 21.79 -20.94 -10.41
CA PRO A 123 22.84 -20.44 -11.28
C PRO A 123 22.39 -19.17 -12.01
N PRO A 124 23.30 -18.19 -12.22
CA PRO A 124 22.96 -16.94 -12.87
C PRO A 124 22.49 -17.19 -14.31
N ALA A 125 21.33 -16.63 -14.66
CA ALA A 125 20.80 -16.71 -16.03
C ALA A 125 21.71 -15.92 -16.98
N ARG A 126 22.27 -16.61 -17.99
CA ARG A 126 23.10 -16.00 -19.03
C ARG A 126 22.20 -15.34 -20.08
N ILE A 127 22.07 -14.03 -20.01
CA ILE A 127 21.32 -13.23 -20.99
C ILE A 127 22.25 -12.95 -22.18
N VAL A 128 22.27 -13.85 -23.17
CA VAL A 128 23.21 -13.77 -24.31
C VAL A 128 22.65 -12.95 -25.48
N ASP A 129 21.32 -12.69 -25.52
CA ASP A 129 20.71 -11.84 -26.55
C ASP A 129 19.50 -11.06 -26.00
N LEU A 130 19.75 -9.81 -25.63
CA LEU A 130 18.74 -8.88 -25.12
C LEU A 130 17.65 -8.57 -26.16
N MET A 131 17.98 -8.61 -27.46
CA MET A 131 17.01 -8.31 -28.53
C MET A 131 16.07 -9.49 -28.76
N ALA A 132 16.59 -10.72 -28.72
CA ALA A 132 15.75 -11.91 -28.74
C ALA A 132 14.86 -12.01 -27.50
N ALA A 133 15.43 -11.71 -26.32
CA ALA A 133 14.68 -11.68 -25.06
C ALA A 133 13.55 -10.62 -25.10
N LEU A 134 13.85 -9.41 -25.58
CA LEU A 134 12.86 -8.33 -25.67
C LEU A 134 11.72 -8.67 -26.63
N LYS A 135 12.03 -9.20 -27.81
CA LYS A 135 11.01 -9.66 -28.77
C LYS A 135 10.15 -10.77 -28.18
N ALA A 136 10.75 -11.73 -27.49
CA ALA A 136 10.03 -12.80 -26.82
C ALA A 136 9.09 -12.25 -25.71
N SER A 137 9.53 -11.27 -24.94
CA SER A 137 8.69 -10.61 -23.92
C SER A 137 7.51 -9.86 -24.54
N VAL A 138 7.69 -9.15 -25.66
CA VAL A 138 6.61 -8.43 -26.36
C VAL A 138 5.58 -9.42 -26.94
N GLU A 139 6.03 -10.51 -27.57
CA GLU A 139 5.13 -11.53 -28.12
C GLU A 139 4.38 -12.29 -27.01
N ALA A 140 5.04 -12.59 -25.89
CA ALA A 140 4.38 -13.18 -24.71
C ALA A 140 3.33 -12.23 -24.10
N ALA A 141 3.61 -10.93 -24.06
CA ALA A 141 2.66 -9.93 -23.57
C ALA A 141 1.43 -9.80 -24.49
N LYS A 142 1.62 -9.80 -25.82
CA LYS A 142 0.51 -9.84 -26.80
C LYS A 142 -0.32 -11.11 -26.66
N ALA A 143 0.34 -12.28 -26.57
CA ALA A 143 -0.36 -13.56 -26.39
C ALA A 143 -1.18 -13.62 -25.10
N ARG A 144 -0.72 -12.96 -24.02
CA ARG A 144 -1.45 -12.84 -22.76
C ARG A 144 -2.64 -11.89 -22.86
N ALA A 145 -2.56 -10.85 -23.69
CA ALA A 145 -3.67 -9.93 -23.98
C ALA A 145 -4.73 -10.55 -24.91
N GLU A 146 -4.32 -11.44 -25.82
CA GLU A 146 -5.20 -12.12 -26.80
C GLU A 146 -5.77 -13.46 -26.31
N ALA A 147 -5.31 -14.00 -25.17
CA ALA A 147 -5.84 -15.24 -24.61
C ALA A 147 -7.30 -15.05 -24.15
N PRO A 148 -8.27 -15.80 -24.73
CA PRO A 148 -9.67 -15.66 -24.34
C PRO A 148 -9.90 -16.19 -22.92
N ALA A 149 -10.71 -15.44 -22.16
CA ALA A 149 -11.25 -15.78 -20.85
C ALA A 149 -12.17 -17.02 -20.85
N ARG A 150 -11.68 -18.18 -21.33
CA ARG A 150 -12.46 -19.41 -21.45
C ARG A 150 -12.05 -20.53 -20.51
N ALA A 151 -10.94 -20.43 -19.78
CA ALA A 151 -10.53 -21.45 -18.81
C ALA A 151 -10.99 -21.21 -17.36
N ARG A 152 -11.67 -20.09 -17.06
CA ARG A 152 -12.12 -19.78 -15.68
C ARG A 152 -13.59 -20.09 -15.42
N ARG A 153 -14.29 -20.72 -16.37
CA ARG A 153 -15.73 -21.04 -16.28
C ARG A 153 -16.09 -22.52 -16.29
N THR A 154 -15.11 -23.40 -16.03
CA THR A 154 -15.34 -24.85 -15.91
C THR A 154 -14.52 -25.45 -14.75
N ALA A 155 -14.68 -24.90 -13.55
CA ALA A 155 -14.28 -25.57 -12.30
C ALA A 155 -15.19 -25.20 -11.11
N ARG A 156 -16.44 -24.84 -11.38
CA ARG A 156 -17.46 -24.67 -10.33
C ARG A 156 -18.79 -25.24 -10.81
N GLY A 157 -18.93 -26.55 -10.71
CA GLY A 157 -20.15 -27.22 -11.10
C GLY A 157 -20.13 -28.73 -10.98
N THR A 158 -19.89 -29.27 -9.78
CA THR A 158 -20.42 -30.57 -9.34
C THR A 158 -20.54 -30.61 -7.81
N ALA A 159 -21.59 -31.28 -7.32
CA ALA A 159 -22.05 -31.45 -5.92
C ALA A 159 -22.84 -30.25 -5.34
N SER A 160 -24.05 -30.37 -4.79
CA SER A 160 -24.84 -31.54 -4.39
C SER A 160 -26.33 -31.14 -4.35
N LYS A 161 -27.17 -32.04 -4.85
CA LYS A 161 -28.64 -31.97 -4.85
C LYS A 161 -29.12 -32.62 -3.55
N GLY A 162 -29.54 -31.81 -2.57
CA GLY A 162 -30.05 -32.27 -1.28
C GLY A 162 -31.46 -31.72 -1.00
N ARG A 163 -32.45 -32.62 -1.04
CA ARG A 163 -33.86 -32.44 -0.67
C ARG A 163 -34.01 -31.89 0.76
N THR A 164 -34.94 -30.96 0.99
CA THR A 164 -36.09 -31.16 1.88
C THR A 164 -37.13 -30.04 1.71
N ALA A 165 -38.37 -30.46 1.55
CA ALA A 165 -39.55 -29.61 1.58
C ALA A 165 -39.94 -29.32 3.03
N ARG A 166 -40.36 -28.09 3.33
CA ARG A 166 -41.54 -27.89 4.18
C ARG A 166 -42.23 -26.55 3.92
N LYS A 167 -43.47 -26.72 3.47
CA LYS A 167 -44.59 -25.80 3.31
C LYS A 167 -44.93 -25.07 4.61
N ALA A 168 -45.16 -23.75 4.55
CA ALA A 168 -46.16 -23.07 5.36
C ALA A 168 -46.59 -21.75 4.70
N THR A 169 -47.85 -21.72 4.29
CA THR A 169 -48.64 -20.59 3.83
C THR A 169 -49.08 -19.70 4.99
N ALA A 170 -49.16 -18.38 4.74
CA ALA A 170 -50.33 -17.51 4.96
C ALA A 170 -50.06 -16.16 5.69
N LYS A 171 -50.50 -15.10 4.98
CA LYS A 171 -51.19 -13.87 5.44
C LYS A 171 -50.46 -12.83 6.32
N THR A 172 -50.28 -11.68 5.69
CA THR A 172 -50.83 -10.36 6.06
C THR A 172 -50.91 -10.00 7.55
N SER A 173 -50.14 -9.00 7.98
CA SER A 173 -50.71 -7.77 8.56
C SER A 173 -49.61 -6.75 8.86
N ALA A 174 -49.95 -5.48 8.62
CA ALA A 174 -49.15 -4.32 8.93
C ALA A 174 -48.94 -4.16 10.44
N ARG A 175 -47.73 -3.76 10.87
CA ARG A 175 -47.62 -2.78 11.96
C ARG A 175 -46.30 -2.02 11.94
N LYS A 176 -46.45 -0.78 11.50
CA LYS A 176 -45.60 0.39 11.75
C LYS A 176 -45.52 0.63 13.26
N THR A 177 -44.32 0.71 13.82
CA THR A 177 -43.90 1.73 14.82
C THR A 177 -42.41 1.54 15.11
N ALA A 178 -41.61 2.46 14.60
CA ALA A 178 -40.21 2.65 14.96
C ALA A 178 -40.12 3.25 16.37
N ALA A 179 -39.10 2.78 17.08
CA ALA A 179 -38.73 3.20 18.41
C ALA A 179 -37.95 4.53 18.42
N SER A 180 -37.95 5.11 19.62
CA SER A 180 -37.03 6.10 20.22
C SER A 180 -36.94 7.52 19.65
N LYS A 181 -37.70 8.42 20.31
CA LYS A 181 -37.30 9.80 20.59
C LYS A 181 -37.53 10.07 22.08
N ALA A 182 -36.46 10.30 22.84
CA ALA A 182 -36.41 11.24 23.97
C ALA A 182 -35.04 11.19 24.66
N ALA A 183 -34.18 12.17 24.37
CA ALA A 183 -33.12 12.60 25.27
C ALA A 183 -32.90 14.11 25.06
N THR A 184 -33.48 14.93 25.95
CA THR A 184 -33.10 16.36 26.07
C THR A 184 -33.27 16.84 27.52
N ALA A 185 -32.12 16.93 28.21
CA ALA A 185 -31.57 18.04 29.00
C ALA A 185 -32.36 18.84 30.07
N LYS A 186 -31.59 19.11 31.15
CA LYS A 186 -31.52 20.29 32.07
C LYS A 186 -32.60 20.40 33.16
N LYS A 187 -32.38 21.00 34.34
CA LYS A 187 -31.24 21.47 35.17
C LYS A 187 -31.90 22.28 36.32
N ALA A 188 -31.55 22.03 37.59
CA ALA A 188 -31.61 23.00 38.72
C ALA A 188 -30.96 22.34 39.96
N ALA A 189 -29.79 22.78 40.42
CA ALA A 189 -29.53 23.89 41.37
C ALA A 189 -29.45 23.40 42.84
N ALA A 190 -28.29 23.64 43.46
CA ALA A 190 -27.86 23.33 44.84
C ALA A 190 -28.48 24.34 45.87
N PRO A 191 -28.15 24.37 47.21
CA PRO A 191 -27.05 23.69 47.93
C PRO A 191 -27.27 23.30 49.44
N ARG A 192 -26.20 22.75 50.04
CA ARG A 192 -25.76 22.73 51.47
C ARG A 192 -26.50 21.88 52.53
N ARG A 193 -25.76 20.97 53.19
CA ARG A 193 -25.44 20.99 54.65
C ARG A 193 -24.35 19.98 55.06
N LYS A 194 -23.63 20.36 56.13
CA LYS A 194 -22.44 19.76 56.79
C LYS A 194 -22.71 18.39 57.42
N ALA A 195 -21.67 17.56 57.59
CA ALA A 195 -20.97 17.28 58.86
C ALA A 195 -20.30 15.88 58.89
N VAL A 196 -19.02 15.86 59.33
CA VAL A 196 -18.35 14.91 60.26
C VAL A 196 -18.52 13.40 59.99
N GLY A 197 -17.50 12.54 59.92
CA GLY A 197 -16.09 12.58 60.26
C GLY A 197 -15.66 11.14 60.59
N GLU A 198 -14.50 10.71 60.13
CA GLU A 198 -13.56 9.77 60.79
C GLU A 198 -12.20 9.91 60.10
#